data_AF-A0A3N9U6L5-F1
#
_entry.id   AF-A0A3N9U6L5-F1
#
_cell.length_a   1.000
_cell.length_b   1.000
_cell.length_c   1.000
_cell.angle_alpha   90.00
_cell.angle_beta   90.00
_cell.angle_gamma   90.00
#
_symmetry.space_group_name_H-M   'P 1'
#
loop_
_entity.id
_entity.type
_entity.pdbx_description
1 polymer ?
#
loop_
_entity_poly.entity_id
_entity_poly.type
_entity_poly.pdbx_seq_one_letter_code
_entity_poly.pdbx_strand_id
1 'polypeptide(L)'
;MALNRLLRETIDEEGKTVIKMKTFEIDVIAKSSGGLAPTLIYLQNHQDVTDDIRAIRFGHPSPYSYIEDYDQFQKMLYQKEEQAINDLYNSFSIRPKNMSTGKQILWSFGVLLIMSIPFLVALFIF
;
A
#
# COMPACT_ATOMS: atom_id res chain seq x y z
N MET A 1 21.13 22.76 8.23
CA MET A 1 20.66 21.38 7.97
C MET A 1 19.15 21.45 7.96
N ALA A 2 18.50 21.25 6.82
CA ALA A 2 17.03 21.35 6.76
C ALA A 2 16.47 20.12 7.48
N LEU A 3 15.80 20.34 8.62
CA LEU A 3 15.08 19.30 9.33
C LEU A 3 14.02 18.73 8.37
N ASN A 4 13.97 17.40 8.27
CA ASN A 4 13.00 16.71 7.41
C ASN A 4 11.57 17.19 7.73
N ARG A 5 10.74 17.42 6.70
CA ARG A 5 9.40 18.03 6.86
C ARG A 5 8.44 17.20 7.74
N LEU A 6 8.74 15.91 7.89
CA LEU A 6 7.97 14.97 8.70
C LEU A 6 8.37 14.98 10.18
N LEU A 7 9.45 15.68 10.54
CA LEU A 7 9.99 15.74 11.90
C LEU A 7 9.68 17.10 12.54
N ARG A 8 9.57 17.10 13.86
CA ARG A 8 9.38 18.28 14.69
C ARG A 8 10.24 18.17 15.94
N GLU A 9 10.88 19.27 16.32
CA GLU A 9 11.52 19.41 17.62
C GLU A 9 10.47 19.74 18.69
N THR A 10 10.50 19.02 19.80
CA THR A 10 9.69 19.27 20.99
C THR A 10 10.56 19.22 22.23
N ILE A 11 10.07 19.82 23.32
CA ILE A 11 10.73 19.71 24.63
C ILE A 11 10.08 18.57 25.37
N ASP A 12 10.91 17.64 25.87
CA ASP A 12 10.47 16.53 26.71
C ASP A 12 10.27 16.97 28.17
N GLU A 13 9.67 16.11 28.99
CA GLU A 13 9.38 16.37 30.41
C GLU A 13 10.62 16.73 31.24
N GLU A 14 11.80 16.28 30.81
CA GLU A 14 13.11 16.61 31.40
C GLU A 14 13.71 17.95 30.93
N GLY A 15 12.98 18.72 30.10
CA GLY A 15 13.46 20.00 29.56
C GLY A 15 14.47 19.86 28.41
N LYS A 16 14.64 18.65 27.85
CA LYS A 16 15.55 18.37 26.73
C LYS A 16 14.83 18.51 25.39
N THR A 17 15.51 19.07 24.40
CA THR A 17 15.03 19.09 23.00
C THR A 17 15.13 17.69 22.40
N VAL A 18 13.99 17.12 22.04
CA VAL A 18 13.86 15.81 21.39
C VAL A 18 13.19 15.98 20.03
N ILE A 19 13.49 15.08 19.09
CA ILE A 19 12.88 15.08 17.76
C ILE A 19 11.80 13.99 17.74
N LYS A 20 10.61 14.36 17.30
CA LYS A 20 9.46 13.46 17.13
C LYS A 20 8.87 13.60 15.73
N MET A 21 8.04 12.63 15.34
CA MET A 21 7.24 12.75 14.14
C MET A 21 6.22 13.89 14.28
N LYS A 22 6.04 14.67 13.22
CA LYS A 22 5.06 15.75 13.17
C LYS A 22 3.63 15.23 13.14
N THR A 23 3.40 14.11 12.46
CA THR A 23 2.10 13.40 12.37
C THR A 23 2.32 11.98 11.86
N PHE A 24 1.35 11.11 12.13
CA PHE A 24 1.27 9.73 11.64
C PHE A 24 0.28 9.56 10.47
N GLU A 25 -0.32 10.66 10.01
CA GLU A 25 -1.22 10.72 8.86
C GLU A 25 -0.43 10.68 7.55
N ILE A 26 0.06 9.50 7.20
CA ILE A 26 0.75 9.21 5.94
C ILE A 26 -0.05 8.16 5.18
N ASP A 27 -0.45 8.47 3.95
CA ASP A 27 -1.07 7.51 3.06
C ASP A 27 0.01 6.78 2.26
N VAL A 28 -0.18 5.49 2.03
CA VAL A 28 0.76 4.65 1.28
C VAL A 28 0.03 4.08 0.07
N ILE A 29 0.62 4.26 -1.11
CA ILE A 29 0.08 3.77 -2.37
C ILE A 29 1.13 2.89 -3.04
N ALA A 30 0.75 1.65 -3.35
CA ALA A 30 1.57 0.77 -4.17
C ALA A 30 1.16 0.93 -5.63
N LYS A 31 2.13 1.12 -6.52
CA LYS A 31 1.93 1.14 -7.97
C LYS A 31 2.76 0.04 -8.63
N SER A 32 2.19 -0.61 -9.63
CA SER A 32 2.96 -1.48 -10.51
C SER A 32 3.77 -0.61 -11.47
N SER A 33 5.09 -0.75 -11.43
CA SER A 33 6.02 0.01 -12.25
C SER A 33 6.75 -0.89 -13.25
N GLY A 34 6.02 -1.74 -13.99
CA GLY A 34 6.58 -2.57 -15.08
C GLY A 34 7.67 -3.58 -14.71
N GLY A 35 8.20 -3.54 -13.48
CA GLY A 35 9.17 -4.46 -12.90
C GLY A 35 8.52 -5.45 -11.94
N LEU A 36 9.35 -6.35 -11.38
CA LEU A 36 8.90 -7.42 -10.48
C LEU A 36 8.44 -6.93 -9.10
N ALA A 37 8.89 -5.75 -8.66
CA ALA A 37 8.56 -5.18 -7.35
C ALA A 37 7.64 -3.97 -7.49
N PRO A 38 6.56 -3.88 -6.70
CA PRO A 38 5.72 -2.70 -6.68
C PRO A 38 6.48 -1.50 -6.11
N THR A 39 6.22 -0.31 -6.65
CA THR A 39 6.77 0.95 -6.14
C THR A 39 5.81 1.55 -5.12
N LEU A 40 6.31 1.82 -3.92
CA LEU A 40 5.57 2.48 -2.85
C LEU A 40 5.76 3.99 -2.94
N ILE A 41 4.65 4.71 -2.88
CA ILE A 41 4.58 6.17 -2.84
C ILE A 41 3.93 6.55 -1.51
N TYR A 42 4.50 7.54 -0.84
CA TYR A 42 4.02 8.02 0.45
C TYR A 42 3.49 9.44 0.31
N LEU A 43 2.27 9.65 0.77
CA LEU A 43 1.60 10.94 0.69
C LEU A 43 1.29 11.47 2.09
N GLN A 44 1.51 12.75 2.31
CA GLN A 44 1.03 13.47 3.47
C GLN A 44 0.26 14.70 2.97
N ASN A 45 -1.02 14.82 3.33
CA ASN A 45 -1.89 15.90 2.83
C ASN A 45 -1.86 16.02 1.29
N HIS A 46 -1.91 14.90 0.57
CA HIS A 46 -1.80 14.81 -0.89
C HIS A 46 -0.46 15.26 -1.49
N GLN A 47 0.56 15.53 -0.68
CA GLN A 47 1.91 15.85 -1.13
C GLN A 47 2.80 14.62 -1.06
N ASP A 48 3.61 14.40 -2.10
CA ASP A 48 4.60 13.32 -2.11
C ASP A 48 5.71 13.62 -1.10
N VAL A 49 5.87 12.71 -0.15
CA VAL A 49 6.88 12.74 0.92
C VAL A 49 7.76 11.49 0.88
N THR A 50 7.77 10.77 -0.24
CA THR A 50 8.53 9.52 -0.40
C THR A 50 10.02 9.71 -0.13
N ASP A 51 10.60 10.79 -0.64
CA ASP A 51 12.02 11.09 -0.43
C ASP A 51 12.31 11.53 1.00
N ASP A 52 11.37 12.20 1.67
CA ASP A 52 11.49 12.52 3.09
C ASP A 52 11.49 11.24 3.94
N ILE A 53 10.63 10.27 3.66
CA ILE A 53 10.63 8.99 4.37
C ILE A 53 11.91 8.19 4.08
N ARG A 54 12.39 8.19 2.84
CA ARG A 54 13.68 7.58 2.49
C ARG A 54 14.84 8.23 3.23
N ALA A 55 14.85 9.56 3.34
CA ALA A 55 15.88 10.29 4.07
C ALA A 55 15.88 9.95 5.57
N ILE A 56 14.72 9.67 6.17
CA ILE A 56 14.62 9.19 7.55
C ILE A 56 15.16 7.76 7.68
N ARG A 57 14.68 6.84 6.83
CA ARG A 57 14.99 5.40 6.92
C ARG A 57 16.44 5.06 6.56
N PHE A 58 16.98 5.74 5.56
CA PHE A 58 18.30 5.45 4.98
C PHE A 58 19.31 6.57 5.25
N GLY A 59 18.98 7.49 6.14
CA GLY A 59 19.87 8.56 6.59
C GLY A 59 21.08 8.04 7.37
N HIS A 60 22.12 8.88 7.48
CA HIS A 60 23.40 8.49 8.07
C HIS A 60 23.40 8.37 9.62
N PRO A 61 22.61 9.14 10.40
CA PRO A 61 22.27 8.68 11.73
C PRO A 61 21.10 7.69 11.66
N SER A 62 21.19 6.60 12.44
CA SER A 62 20.07 5.67 12.58
C SER A 62 18.85 6.43 13.12
N PRO A 63 17.66 6.32 12.50
CA PRO A 63 16.46 7.02 12.96
C PRO A 63 16.08 6.69 14.41
N TYR A 64 16.38 5.47 14.88
CA TYR A 64 16.19 5.07 16.28
C TYR A 64 17.05 5.85 17.29
N SER A 65 18.11 6.53 16.84
CA SER A 65 19.03 7.26 17.72
C SER A 65 18.61 8.70 18.00
N TYR A 66 17.74 9.28 17.16
CA TYR A 66 17.37 10.70 17.27
C TYR A 66 15.86 10.96 17.19
N ILE A 67 15.05 10.01 16.72
CA ILE A 67 13.59 10.14 16.68
C ILE A 67 12.99 9.25 17.77
N GLU A 68 12.34 9.86 18.76
CA GLU A 68 11.85 9.15 19.95
C GLU A 68 10.71 8.18 19.64
N ASP A 69 9.80 8.57 18.75
CA ASP A 69 8.60 7.83 18.36
C ASP A 69 8.78 7.00 17.08
N TYR A 70 10.04 6.73 16.69
CA TYR A 70 10.34 6.05 15.43
C TYR A 70 9.81 4.61 15.37
N ASP A 71 9.80 3.87 16.48
CA ASP A 71 9.25 2.51 16.51
C ASP A 71 7.75 2.49 16.16
N GLN A 72 6.99 3.45 16.70
CA GLN A 72 5.57 3.60 16.40
C GLN A 72 5.36 3.98 14.94
N PHE A 73 6.19 4.91 14.44
CA PHE A 73 6.19 5.32 13.04
C PHE A 73 6.47 4.15 12.09
N GLN A 74 7.49 3.35 12.39
CA GLN A 74 7.88 2.22 11.57
C GLN A 74 6.80 1.13 11.55
N LYS A 75 6.17 0.84 12.69
CA LYS A 75 5.03 -0.10 12.77
C LYS A 75 3.84 0.38 11.94
N MET A 76 3.49 1.66 12.05
CA MET A 76 2.40 2.26 11.27
C MET A 76 2.68 2.18 9.77
N LEU A 77 3.89 2.56 9.34
CA LEU A 77 4.25 2.48 7.92
C LEU A 77 4.22 1.03 7.41
N TYR A 78 4.76 0.08 8.16
CA TYR A 78 4.75 -1.33 7.76
C TYR A 78 3.33 -1.86 7.51
N GLN A 79 2.39 -1.55 8.41
CA GLN A 79 0.98 -1.95 8.23
C GLN A 79 0.36 -1.34 6.98
N LYS A 80 0.61 -0.05 6.72
CA LYS A 80 0.08 0.64 5.54
C LYS A 80 0.73 0.15 4.24
N GLU A 81 2.01 -0.19 4.27
CA GLU A 81 2.73 -0.79 3.14
C GLU A 81 2.16 -2.17 2.79
N GLU A 82 1.94 -3.04 3.78
CA GLU A 82 1.28 -4.34 3.56
C GLU A 82 -0.12 -4.17 2.97
N GLN A 83 -0.91 -3.23 3.51
CA GLN A 83 -2.24 -2.94 2.99
C GLN A 83 -2.19 -2.44 1.54
N ALA A 84 -1.34 -1.48 1.23
CA ALA A 84 -1.21 -0.91 -0.11
C ALA A 84 -0.78 -1.97 -1.14
N ILE A 85 0.15 -2.85 -0.77
CA ILE A 85 0.59 -3.97 -1.61
C ILE A 85 -0.55 -4.96 -1.85
N ASN A 86 -1.31 -5.30 -0.80
CA ASN A 86 -2.47 -6.17 -0.92
C ASN A 86 -3.55 -5.55 -1.82
N ASP A 87 -3.82 -4.27 -1.69
CA ASP A 87 -4.77 -3.54 -2.53
C ASP A 87 -4.34 -3.53 -3.99
N LEU A 88 -3.04 -3.33 -4.25
CA LEU A 88 -2.47 -3.44 -5.59
C LEU A 88 -2.65 -4.85 -6.18
N TYR A 89 -2.31 -5.91 -5.44
CA TYR A 89 -2.52 -7.28 -5.91
C TYR A 89 -4.00 -7.62 -6.11
N ASN A 90 -4.87 -7.10 -5.26
CA ASN A 90 -6.32 -7.23 -5.42
C ASN A 90 -6.81 -6.53 -6.69
N SER A 91 -6.22 -5.38 -7.07
CA SER A 91 -6.59 -4.67 -8.30
C SER A 91 -6.25 -5.44 -9.59
N PHE A 92 -5.20 -6.27 -9.58
CA PHE A 92 -4.85 -7.15 -10.71
C PHE A 92 -5.68 -8.44 -10.75
N SER A 93 -6.32 -8.79 -9.64
CA SER A 93 -7.14 -9.99 -9.56
C SER A 93 -8.53 -9.72 -10.16
N ILE A 94 -8.77 -10.28 -11.35
CA ILE A 94 -10.11 -10.30 -11.99
C ILE A 94 -11.08 -11.22 -11.22
N ARG A 95 -10.64 -11.90 -10.15
CA ARG A 95 -11.52 -12.77 -9.37
C ARG A 95 -12.56 -11.90 -8.66
N PRO A 96 -13.87 -12.07 -8.92
CA PRO A 96 -14.91 -11.40 -8.15
C PRO A 96 -14.87 -11.92 -6.71
N LYS A 97 -14.13 -11.24 -5.85
CA LYS A 97 -14.15 -11.47 -4.40
C LYS A 97 -15.26 -10.63 -3.81
N ASN A 98 -16.02 -11.23 -2.89
CA ASN A 98 -17.31 -10.76 -2.36
C ASN A 98 -18.54 -11.01 -3.27
N MET A 99 -18.50 -12.03 -4.13
CA MET A 99 -19.75 -12.60 -4.65
C MET A 99 -20.35 -13.54 -3.59
N SER A 100 -21.61 -13.31 -3.23
CA SER A 100 -22.39 -14.29 -2.48
C SER A 100 -22.43 -15.62 -3.23
N THR A 101 -22.58 -16.75 -2.53
CA THR A 101 -22.56 -18.09 -3.10
C THR A 101 -23.43 -18.22 -4.36
N GLY A 102 -24.62 -17.60 -4.37
CA GLY A 102 -25.50 -17.57 -5.54
C GLY A 102 -24.91 -16.87 -6.77
N LYS A 103 -24.18 -15.76 -6.57
CA LYS A 103 -23.53 -15.04 -7.68
C LYS A 103 -22.34 -15.82 -8.24
N GLN A 104 -21.61 -16.55 -7.41
CA GLN A 104 -20.53 -17.45 -7.88
C GLN A 104 -21.06 -18.61 -8.73
N ILE A 105 -22.17 -19.21 -8.30
CA ILE A 105 -22.83 -20.27 -9.07
C ILE A 105 -23.29 -19.73 -10.43
N LEU A 106 -23.96 -18.58 -10.45
CA LEU A 106 -24.46 -17.98 -11.69
C LEU A 106 -23.32 -17.61 -12.67
N TRP A 107 -22.22 -17.06 -12.15
CA TRP A 107 -21.02 -16.76 -12.94
C TRP A 107 -20.40 -18.03 -13.55
N SER A 108 -20.29 -19.09 -12.74
CA SER A 108 -19.68 -20.35 -13.18
C SER A 108 -20.52 -21.01 -14.29
N PHE A 109 -21.85 -20.99 -14.16
CA PHE A 109 -22.76 -21.44 -15.22
C PHE A 109 -22.64 -20.58 -16.49
N GLY A 110 -22.55 -19.26 -16.34
CA GLY A 110 -22.38 -18.34 -17.47
C GLY A 110 -21.12 -18.62 -18.29
N VAL A 111 -19.97 -18.81 -17.61
CA VAL A 111 -18.70 -19.15 -18.27
C VAL A 111 -18.80 -20.50 -18.98
N LEU A 112 -19.41 -21.51 -18.35
CA LEU A 112 -19.56 -22.85 -18.91
C LEU A 112 -20.45 -22.84 -20.16
N LEU A 113 -21.51 -22.03 -20.16
CA LEU A 113 -22.41 -21.85 -21.30
C LEU A 113 -21.70 -21.15 -22.47
N ILE A 114 -20.87 -20.14 -22.21
CA ILE A 114 -20.07 -19.50 -23.26
C ILE A 114 -19.06 -20.48 -23.87
N MET A 115 -18.41 -21.30 -23.04
CA MET A 115 -17.46 -22.32 -23.48
C MET A 115 -18.12 -23.44 -24.30
N SER A 116 -19.42 -23.69 -24.14
CA SER A 116 -20.15 -24.70 -24.90
C SER A 116 -20.71 -24.20 -26.24
N ILE A 117 -20.69 -22.88 -26.51
CA ILE A 117 -21.16 -22.30 -27.78
C ILE A 117 -20.47 -22.91 -29.01
N PRO A 118 -19.13 -23.06 -29.06
CA PRO A 118 -18.47 -23.65 -30.23
C PRO A 118 -18.94 -25.09 -30.51
N PHE A 119 -19.20 -25.86 -29.46
CA PHE A 119 -19.69 -27.23 -29.56
C PHE A 119 -21.15 -27.26 -30.06
N LEU A 120 -21.99 -26.36 -29.55
CA LEU A 120 -23.38 -26.22 -30.01
C LEU A 120 -23.46 -25.78 -31.47
N VAL A 121 -22.61 -24.83 -31.89
CA VAL A 121 -22.54 -24.38 -33.29
C VAL A 121 -22.11 -25.53 -34.20
N ALA A 122 -21.12 -26.34 -33.79
CA ALA A 122 -20.69 -27.51 -34.55
C ALA A 122 -21.83 -28.53 -34.74
N LEU A 123 -22.69 -28.74 -33.73
CA LEU A 123 -23.85 -29.64 -33.80
C LEU A 123 -24.97 -29.14 -34.72
N PHE A 124 -25.11 -27.83 -34.94
CA PHE A 124 -26.14 -27.29 -35.83
C PHE A 124 -25.68 -27.13 -37.29
N ILE A 125 -24.36 -27.19 -37.53
CA ILE A 125 -23.77 -27.10 -38.87
C ILE A 125 -23.59 -28.49 -39.51
N PHE A 126 -23.51 -29.56 -38.71
CA PHE A 126 -23.45 -30.96 -39.14
C PHE A 126 -24.83 -31.64 -39.10
#